data_AF-A0A9D5CN42-F1
#
_entry.id   AF-A0A9D5CN42-F1
#
_cell.length_a   1.000
_cell.length_b   1.000
_cell.length_c   1.000
_cell.angle_alpha   90.00
_cell.angle_beta   90.00
_cell.angle_gamma   90.00
#
_symmetry.space_group_name_H-M   'P 1'
#
loop_
_entity.id
_entity.type
_entity.pdbx_description
1 polymer ?
#
loop_
_entity_poly.entity_id
_entity_poly.type
_entity_poly.pdbx_seq_one_letter_code
_entity_poly.pdbx_strand_id
1 'polypeptide(L)'
;MALHFSLILPFTFCIIFCNCLYGVSLQKQEEDDYVKWVSWNVRNYQRHAAMRPSSYFLSGQGSLDIKLMKAEEAKVRYIVSQDGNGDFKSIREAIDSIPLYNTRRVILDIRPGMYREKIVIPKSKSFITIVGSSSDPPIITGNDTAATKGSNGVPLNTFHSAIVAVNANYFVAANIRFENTAPYPLVGEKGGQAVALRISGDKAAFYNCSFYGTQDTLYDHKGLHYFSNCFIQGSLDFIFGNGRSLYQNCYLNSIAKRVASVTAQKRNTASMDSGFSFTKCTISGSGLVYLGRAWGDHSRVVFSYTFMDNVVIPQGWNKWHIQRPEESGVYYGEYQCSGPGANWTGRVHWAHQLTDEEAQPFLGTYYVQGDSWLLDPPSY
;
A
#
# COMPACT_ATOMS: atom_id res chain seq x y z
N MET A 1 64.56 47.54 14.25
CA MET A 1 65.15 46.73 15.33
C MET A 1 64.10 45.71 15.74
N ALA A 2 64.47 44.42 15.66
CA ALA A 2 63.80 43.22 16.16
C ALA A 2 62.40 42.82 15.59
N LEU A 3 62.43 41.68 14.90
CA LEU A 3 61.32 40.83 14.49
C LEU A 3 60.65 40.15 15.71
N HIS A 4 59.34 39.87 15.61
CA HIS A 4 58.81 38.58 16.06
C HIS A 4 57.59 38.15 15.23
N PHE A 5 57.78 37.05 14.49
CA PHE A 5 56.74 36.25 13.85
C PHE A 5 56.04 35.38 14.90
N SER A 6 54.73 35.19 14.81
CA SER A 6 54.02 34.06 15.42
C SER A 6 52.97 33.54 14.45
N LEU A 7 53.16 32.30 14.02
CA LEU A 7 52.26 31.54 13.17
C LEU A 7 50.97 31.19 13.93
N ILE A 8 49.82 31.40 13.31
CA ILE A 8 48.57 30.72 13.65
C ILE A 8 47.96 30.19 12.34
N LEU A 9 47.99 28.87 12.14
CA LEU A 9 47.22 28.13 11.14
C LEU A 9 46.18 27.25 11.85
N PRO A 10 45.09 26.85 11.17
CA PRO A 10 43.77 26.67 11.76
C PRO A 10 43.48 25.24 12.24
N PHE A 11 42.99 25.09 13.46
CA PHE A 11 42.44 23.86 14.02
C PHE A 11 40.90 23.91 14.01
N THR A 12 40.27 23.85 12.83
CA THR A 12 38.79 23.80 12.76
C THR A 12 38.21 23.02 11.58
N PHE A 13 38.99 22.14 10.92
CA PHE A 13 38.50 21.36 9.78
C PHE A 13 38.42 19.83 10.00
N CYS A 14 38.84 19.30 11.17
CA CYS A 14 38.84 17.84 11.42
C CYS A 14 37.62 17.29 12.18
N ILE A 15 36.78 18.13 12.80
CA ILE A 15 35.68 17.64 13.68
C ILE A 15 34.38 17.38 12.90
N ILE A 16 34.19 17.99 11.73
CA ILE A 16 32.96 17.83 10.93
C ILE A 16 32.98 16.53 10.11
N PHE A 17 34.13 16.13 9.57
CA PHE A 17 34.25 14.87 8.82
C PHE A 17 34.17 13.62 9.70
N CYS A 18 34.62 13.71 10.96
CA CYS A 18 34.58 12.58 11.89
C CYS A 18 33.14 12.23 12.29
N ASN A 19 32.29 13.22 12.58
CA ASN A 19 30.88 12.99 12.94
C ASN A 19 30.04 12.40 11.78
N CYS A 20 30.32 12.76 10.52
CA CYS A 20 29.65 12.16 9.37
C CYS A 20 30.02 10.68 9.16
N LEU A 21 31.28 10.30 9.35
CA LEU A 21 31.71 8.91 9.22
C LEU A 21 31.18 8.04 10.37
N TYR A 22 31.13 8.58 11.59
CA TYR A 22 30.50 7.90 12.73
C TYR A 22 28.98 7.75 12.55
N GLY A 23 28.29 8.77 12.03
CA GLY A 23 26.85 8.71 11.74
C GLY A 23 26.50 7.68 10.66
N VAL A 24 27.28 7.61 9.58
CA VAL A 24 27.11 6.60 8.52
C VAL A 24 27.44 5.18 9.03
N SER A 25 28.46 5.05 9.89
CA SER A 25 28.82 3.77 10.52
C SER A 25 27.74 3.26 11.45
N LEU A 26 27.14 4.13 12.27
CA LEU A 26 26.04 3.77 13.19
C LEU A 26 24.78 3.37 12.43
N GLN A 27 24.41 4.12 11.39
CA GLN A 27 23.21 3.84 10.60
C GLN A 27 23.33 2.53 9.81
N LYS A 28 24.53 2.26 9.25
CA LYS A 28 24.83 0.97 8.61
C LYS A 28 24.85 -0.17 9.63
N GLN A 29 25.32 0.06 10.85
CA GLN A 29 25.33 -0.94 11.91
C GLN A 29 23.93 -1.23 12.45
N GLU A 30 23.06 -0.22 12.60
CA GLU A 30 21.65 -0.39 12.93
C GLU A 30 20.90 -1.14 11.83
N GLU A 31 21.18 -0.85 10.56
CA GLU A 31 20.59 -1.56 9.42
C GLU A 31 21.09 -3.03 9.35
N ASP A 32 22.38 -3.26 9.58
CA ASP A 32 22.96 -4.60 9.65
C ASP A 32 22.43 -5.39 10.86
N ASP A 33 22.29 -4.75 12.02
CA ASP A 33 21.79 -5.39 13.24
C ASP A 33 20.28 -5.65 13.14
N TYR A 34 19.54 -4.78 12.46
CA TYR A 34 18.15 -5.00 12.07
C TYR A 34 18.01 -6.19 11.12
N VAL A 35 18.80 -6.25 10.04
CA VAL A 35 18.78 -7.38 9.08
C VAL A 35 19.20 -8.68 9.78
N LYS A 36 20.21 -8.64 10.66
CA LYS A 36 20.63 -9.79 11.47
C LYS A 36 19.53 -10.22 12.43
N TRP A 37 18.84 -9.29 13.10
CA TRP A 37 17.75 -9.56 14.02
C TRP A 37 16.54 -10.19 13.30
N VAL A 38 16.13 -9.63 12.16
CA VAL A 38 15.07 -10.20 11.31
C VAL A 38 15.45 -11.61 10.86
N SER A 39 16.67 -11.77 10.33
CA SER A 39 17.17 -13.07 9.86
C SER A 39 17.29 -14.09 11.00
N TRP A 40 17.68 -13.65 12.20
CA TRP A 40 17.77 -14.50 13.38
C TRP A 40 16.38 -14.95 13.82
N ASN A 41 15.39 -14.06 13.91
CA ASN A 41 14.02 -14.43 14.28
C ASN A 41 13.38 -15.40 13.29
N VAL A 42 13.58 -15.19 11.98
CA VAL A 42 13.10 -16.11 10.93
C VAL A 42 13.73 -17.50 11.08
N ARG A 43 15.04 -17.58 11.34
CA ARG A 43 15.74 -18.87 11.55
C ARG A 43 15.35 -19.54 12.86
N ASN A 44 15.17 -18.76 13.93
CA ASN A 44 14.80 -19.30 15.23
C ASN A 44 13.37 -19.87 15.19
N TYR A 45 12.47 -19.23 14.44
CA TYR A 45 11.16 -19.76 14.14
C TYR A 45 11.21 -21.11 13.39
N GLN A 46 12.03 -21.26 12.35
CA GLN A 46 12.18 -22.54 11.65
C GLN A 46 12.65 -23.67 12.58
N ARG A 47 13.56 -23.36 13.51
CA ARG A 47 14.04 -24.32 14.52
C ARG A 47 12.96 -24.69 15.53
N HIS A 48 12.17 -23.73 15.99
CA HIS A 48 11.10 -23.97 16.97
C HIS A 48 9.87 -24.63 16.33
N ALA A 49 9.58 -24.35 15.06
CA ALA A 49 8.54 -25.03 14.28
C ALA A 49 8.88 -26.52 14.06
N ALA A 50 10.17 -26.86 13.93
CA ALA A 50 10.63 -28.24 13.83
C ALA A 50 10.57 -29.04 15.16
N MET A 51 10.34 -28.37 16.30
CA MET A 51 10.28 -29.00 17.64
C MET A 51 8.84 -29.17 18.18
N ARG A 52 7.80 -28.80 17.41
CA ARG A 52 6.40 -28.97 17.85
C ARG A 52 5.90 -30.39 17.58
N PRO A 53 5.19 -31.05 18.52
CA PRO A 53 4.65 -32.39 18.32
C PRO A 53 3.66 -32.45 17.15
N SER A 54 3.79 -33.50 16.35
CA SER A 54 3.05 -33.74 15.12
C SER A 54 1.58 -34.05 15.35
N SER A 55 0.71 -33.05 15.25
CA SER A 55 -0.74 -33.28 15.01
C SER A 55 -1.43 -32.13 14.28
N TYR A 56 -0.78 -31.49 13.31
CA TYR A 56 -1.40 -30.73 12.21
C TYR A 56 -0.40 -30.66 11.04
N PHE A 57 0.00 -31.82 10.54
CA PHE A 57 0.73 -31.93 9.28
C PHE A 57 -0.07 -32.79 8.32
N LEU A 58 -0.84 -32.13 7.46
CA LEU A 58 -1.13 -32.63 6.12
C LEU A 58 -0.89 -31.50 5.12
N SER A 59 0.24 -31.67 4.41
CA SER A 59 0.63 -31.16 3.10
C SER A 59 0.74 -29.64 2.86
N GLY A 60 1.98 -29.18 2.74
CA GLY A 60 2.35 -28.13 1.78
C GLY A 60 3.40 -27.15 2.28
N GLN A 61 4.68 -27.39 1.96
CA GLN A 61 5.50 -26.28 1.46
C GLN A 61 4.68 -25.70 0.30
N GLY A 62 4.05 -24.54 0.49
CA GLY A 62 3.01 -24.05 -0.40
C GLY A 62 3.56 -23.87 -1.82
N SER A 63 3.27 -24.82 -2.71
CA SER A 63 3.52 -24.63 -4.14
C SER A 63 2.63 -23.50 -4.63
N LEU A 64 3.14 -22.69 -5.56
CA LEU A 64 2.34 -21.73 -6.31
C LEU A 64 1.03 -22.34 -6.80
N ASP A 65 -0.04 -21.55 -6.81
CA ASP A 65 -1.33 -21.96 -7.36
C ASP A 65 -1.16 -22.51 -8.78
N ILE A 66 -1.66 -23.73 -9.03
CA ILE A 66 -1.52 -24.42 -10.32
C ILE A 66 -2.08 -23.57 -11.49
N LYS A 67 -3.15 -22.80 -11.27
CA LYS A 67 -3.71 -21.92 -12.30
C LYS A 67 -2.75 -20.77 -12.62
N LEU A 68 -2.10 -20.22 -11.60
CA LEU A 68 -1.08 -19.19 -11.77
C LEU A 68 0.13 -19.76 -12.52
N MET A 69 0.64 -20.92 -12.11
CA MET A 69 1.77 -21.57 -12.79
C MET A 69 1.50 -21.77 -14.29
N LYS A 70 0.34 -22.34 -14.64
CA LYS A 70 -0.07 -22.52 -16.05
C LYS A 70 -0.21 -21.19 -16.79
N ALA A 71 -0.70 -20.15 -16.11
CA ALA A 71 -0.80 -18.83 -16.72
C ALA A 71 0.59 -18.24 -17.02
N GLU A 72 1.57 -18.46 -16.14
CA GLU A 72 2.95 -18.00 -16.30
C GLU A 72 3.74 -18.80 -17.35
N GLU A 73 3.39 -20.05 -17.66
CA GLU A 73 4.06 -20.83 -18.72
C GLU A 73 3.76 -20.29 -20.12
N ALA A 74 2.59 -19.66 -20.29
CA ALA A 74 2.07 -19.24 -21.60
C ALA A 74 1.98 -17.71 -21.72
N LYS A 75 2.93 -16.95 -21.15
CA LYS A 75 2.85 -15.47 -21.15
C LYS A 75 2.80 -14.91 -22.57
N VAL A 76 1.99 -13.87 -22.74
CA VAL A 76 1.99 -13.01 -23.94
C VAL A 76 2.17 -11.56 -23.51
N ARG A 77 2.77 -10.77 -24.38
CA ARG A 77 3.11 -9.37 -24.11
C ARG A 77 2.66 -8.51 -25.28
N TYR A 78 2.05 -7.38 -24.97
CA TYR A 78 1.59 -6.38 -25.94
C TYR A 78 2.02 -4.98 -25.49
N ILE A 79 2.33 -4.12 -26.45
CA ILE A 79 2.71 -2.74 -26.25
C ILE A 79 1.48 -1.85 -26.43
N VAL A 80 1.23 -0.97 -25.45
CA VAL A 80 0.19 0.06 -25.56
C VAL A 80 0.87 1.42 -25.69
N SER A 81 0.65 2.11 -26.81
CA SER A 81 1.30 3.39 -27.10
C SER A 81 0.36 4.37 -27.79
N GLN A 82 0.22 5.58 -27.23
CA GLN A 82 -0.68 6.61 -27.77
C GLN A 82 -0.22 7.16 -29.13
N ASP A 83 1.07 7.03 -29.46
CA ASP A 83 1.67 7.47 -30.74
C ASP A 83 1.40 6.50 -31.90
N GLY A 84 0.78 5.35 -31.64
CA GLY A 84 0.47 4.33 -32.64
C GLY A 84 1.62 3.37 -32.97
N ASN A 85 2.76 3.45 -32.28
CA ASN A 85 3.91 2.55 -32.46
C ASN A 85 3.83 1.26 -31.59
N GLY A 86 2.69 0.99 -30.98
CA GLY A 86 2.41 -0.22 -30.20
C GLY A 86 1.34 -1.11 -30.87
N ASP A 87 1.04 -2.25 -30.24
CA ASP A 87 -0.04 -3.15 -30.66
C ASP A 87 -1.43 -2.51 -30.48
N PHE A 88 -1.56 -1.62 -29.49
CA PHE A 88 -2.80 -0.90 -29.18
C PHE A 88 -2.55 0.58 -28.91
N LYS A 89 -3.55 1.43 -29.20
CA LYS A 89 -3.46 2.88 -28.94
C LYS A 89 -3.94 3.29 -27.55
N SER A 90 -4.74 2.44 -26.91
CA SER A 90 -5.34 2.70 -25.60
C SER A 90 -5.30 1.47 -24.70
N ILE A 91 -5.35 1.69 -23.39
CA ILE A 91 -5.32 0.59 -22.42
C ILE A 91 -6.62 -0.19 -22.47
N ARG A 92 -7.77 0.49 -22.66
CA ARG A 92 -9.07 -0.15 -22.82
C ARG A 92 -9.11 -1.09 -24.02
N GLU A 93 -8.62 -0.66 -25.18
CA GLU A 93 -8.58 -1.49 -26.39
C GLU A 93 -7.75 -2.76 -26.15
N ALA A 94 -6.58 -2.63 -25.51
CA ALA A 94 -5.75 -3.77 -25.16
C ALA A 94 -6.48 -4.74 -24.22
N ILE A 95 -7.15 -4.23 -23.18
CA ILE A 95 -7.95 -5.04 -22.26
C ILE A 95 -9.10 -5.72 -23.01
N ASP A 96 -9.80 -5.01 -23.90
CA ASP A 96 -10.95 -5.52 -24.65
C ASP A 96 -10.55 -6.68 -25.59
N SER A 97 -9.34 -6.63 -26.16
CA SER A 97 -8.79 -7.70 -27.01
C SER A 97 -8.58 -9.04 -26.29
N ILE A 98 -8.40 -9.02 -24.96
CA ILE A 98 -8.13 -10.22 -24.18
C ILE A 98 -9.41 -11.08 -24.10
N PRO A 99 -9.36 -12.39 -24.43
CA PRO A 99 -10.52 -13.27 -24.37
C PRO A 99 -11.17 -13.32 -22.97
N LEU A 100 -12.48 -13.53 -22.94
CA LEU A 100 -13.17 -13.88 -21.69
C LEU A 100 -12.63 -15.22 -21.16
N TYR A 101 -12.60 -15.35 -19.83
CA TYR A 101 -12.06 -16.52 -19.12
C TYR A 101 -10.58 -16.77 -19.41
N ASN A 102 -9.80 -15.69 -19.55
CA ASN A 102 -8.38 -15.75 -19.82
C ASN A 102 -7.63 -16.66 -18.82
N THR A 103 -6.83 -17.57 -19.36
CA THR A 103 -6.05 -18.57 -18.60
C THR A 103 -4.54 -18.34 -18.66
N ARG A 104 -4.08 -17.32 -19.39
CA ARG A 104 -2.65 -17.04 -19.60
C ARG A 104 -2.26 -15.66 -19.06
N ARG A 105 -1.02 -15.48 -18.62
CA ARG A 105 -0.50 -14.16 -18.24
C ARG A 105 -0.48 -13.26 -19.48
N VAL A 106 -1.25 -12.18 -19.46
CA VAL A 106 -1.19 -11.12 -20.47
C VAL A 106 -0.51 -9.91 -19.87
N ILE A 107 0.65 -9.53 -20.40
CA ILE A 107 1.43 -8.37 -19.97
C ILE A 107 1.17 -7.23 -20.95
N LEU A 108 0.71 -6.10 -20.44
CA LEU A 108 0.53 -4.87 -21.20
C LEU A 108 1.63 -3.88 -20.82
N ASP A 109 2.55 -3.65 -21.74
CA ASP A 109 3.64 -2.68 -21.61
C ASP A 109 3.10 -1.31 -21.99
N ILE A 110 2.78 -0.52 -20.98
CA ILE A 110 2.19 0.80 -21.17
C ILE A 110 3.33 1.79 -21.36
N ARG A 111 3.43 2.35 -22.56
CA ARG A 111 4.44 3.37 -22.89
C ARG A 111 4.19 4.65 -22.07
N PRO A 112 5.23 5.46 -21.79
CA PRO A 112 5.04 6.72 -21.10
C PRO A 112 4.00 7.61 -21.78
N GLY A 113 3.18 8.28 -20.98
CA GLY A 113 2.07 9.09 -21.48
C GLY A 113 0.99 9.33 -20.44
N MET A 114 0.06 10.23 -20.77
CA MET A 114 -1.13 10.51 -19.97
C MET A 114 -2.35 9.87 -20.64
N TYR A 115 -2.83 8.78 -20.03
CA TYR A 115 -3.97 8.00 -20.45
C TYR A 115 -5.21 8.48 -19.70
N ARG A 116 -5.97 9.39 -20.31
CA ARG A 116 -7.26 9.85 -19.77
C ARG A 116 -8.36 8.83 -20.11
N GLU A 117 -8.35 7.71 -19.39
CA GLU A 117 -9.23 6.58 -19.61
C GLU A 117 -9.89 6.12 -18.31
N LYS A 118 -11.20 5.84 -18.37
CA LYS A 118 -11.88 5.08 -17.33
C LYS A 118 -11.80 3.59 -17.64
N ILE A 119 -11.11 2.82 -16.79
CA ILE A 119 -10.75 1.43 -17.05
C ILE A 119 -11.53 0.52 -16.10
N VAL A 120 -12.12 -0.55 -16.66
CA VAL A 120 -12.70 -1.64 -15.88
C VAL A 120 -12.09 -2.95 -16.37
N ILE A 121 -11.36 -3.63 -15.49
CA ILE A 121 -10.87 -4.99 -15.76
C ILE A 121 -11.90 -5.96 -15.20
N PRO A 122 -12.65 -6.68 -16.06
CA PRO A 122 -13.74 -7.54 -15.61
C PRO A 122 -13.20 -8.81 -14.94
N LYS A 123 -14.00 -9.40 -14.04
CA LYS A 123 -13.63 -10.64 -13.31
C LYS A 123 -13.26 -11.81 -14.22
N SER A 124 -13.83 -11.85 -15.43
CA SER A 124 -13.57 -12.88 -16.44
C SER A 124 -12.18 -12.79 -17.08
N LYS A 125 -11.41 -11.71 -16.87
CA LYS A 125 -10.08 -11.52 -17.49
C LYS A 125 -8.96 -11.57 -16.45
N SER A 126 -8.81 -12.71 -15.77
CA SER A 126 -7.75 -12.95 -14.77
C SER A 126 -6.36 -12.94 -15.41
N PHE A 127 -5.30 -12.86 -14.59
CA PHE A 127 -3.89 -12.92 -15.02
C PHE A 127 -3.44 -11.77 -15.96
N ILE A 128 -3.98 -10.57 -15.75
CA ILE A 128 -3.51 -9.36 -16.45
C ILE A 128 -2.40 -8.70 -15.63
N THR A 129 -1.32 -8.33 -16.30
CA THR A 129 -0.28 -7.46 -15.77
C THR A 129 -0.23 -6.17 -16.59
N ILE A 130 -0.18 -5.02 -15.93
CA ILE A 130 0.16 -3.75 -16.58
C ILE A 130 1.51 -3.26 -16.04
N VAL A 131 2.43 -2.90 -16.91
CA VAL A 131 3.78 -2.48 -16.50
C VAL A 131 4.20 -1.25 -17.28
N GLY A 132 4.79 -0.28 -16.58
CA GLY A 132 5.33 0.94 -17.16
C GLY A 132 6.84 1.07 -16.94
N SER A 133 7.43 2.10 -17.54
CA SER A 133 8.83 2.45 -17.27
C SER A 133 8.98 2.98 -15.84
N SER A 134 10.01 2.54 -15.11
CA SER A 134 10.30 3.06 -13.77
C SER A 134 10.85 4.49 -13.79
N SER A 135 11.49 4.92 -14.89
CA SER A 135 12.03 6.27 -15.03
C SER A 135 10.99 7.29 -15.50
N ASP A 136 9.94 6.83 -16.18
CA ASP A 136 8.85 7.66 -16.67
C ASP A 136 7.52 6.88 -16.63
N PRO A 137 6.94 6.69 -15.43
CA PRO A 137 5.72 5.91 -15.26
C PRO A 137 4.52 6.53 -16.02
N PRO A 138 3.78 5.75 -16.82
CA PRO A 138 2.56 6.24 -17.44
C PRO A 138 1.50 6.57 -16.38
N ILE A 139 0.68 7.57 -16.71
CA ILE A 139 -0.34 8.13 -15.82
C ILE A 139 -1.71 7.75 -16.36
N ILE A 140 -2.50 6.99 -15.58
CA ILE A 140 -3.90 6.72 -15.86
C ILE A 140 -4.74 7.66 -15.02
N THR A 141 -5.46 8.58 -15.67
CA THR A 141 -6.09 9.74 -15.00
C THR A 141 -7.54 9.96 -15.38
N GLY A 142 -8.30 10.52 -14.44
CA GLY A 142 -9.68 10.96 -14.61
C GLY A 142 -10.11 11.82 -13.41
N ASN A 143 -11.39 12.19 -13.33
CA ASN A 143 -11.87 13.14 -12.32
C ASN A 143 -13.29 12.86 -11.84
N ASP A 144 -13.72 11.61 -11.92
CA ASP A 144 -15.05 11.20 -11.49
C ASP A 144 -15.17 11.26 -9.95
N THR A 145 -16.28 11.80 -9.47
CA THR A 145 -16.68 11.74 -8.06
C THR A 145 -17.87 10.81 -7.88
N ALA A 146 -18.22 10.50 -6.64
CA ALA A 146 -19.44 9.77 -6.32
C ALA A 146 -20.72 10.50 -6.77
N ALA A 147 -20.68 11.83 -6.91
CA ALA A 147 -21.77 12.64 -7.42
C ALA A 147 -21.83 12.70 -8.96
N THR A 148 -20.72 12.42 -9.67
CA THR A 148 -20.69 12.42 -11.14
C THR A 148 -21.81 11.55 -11.70
N LYS A 149 -22.53 12.08 -12.69
CA LYS A 149 -23.65 11.39 -13.33
C LYS A 149 -23.12 10.37 -14.33
N GLY A 150 -23.49 9.10 -14.15
CA GLY A 150 -23.24 8.05 -15.14
C GLY A 150 -24.08 8.24 -16.40
N SER A 151 -23.88 7.35 -17.39
CA SER A 151 -24.61 7.39 -18.67
C SER A 151 -26.13 7.25 -18.54
N ASN A 152 -26.61 6.68 -17.43
CA ASN A 152 -28.02 6.55 -17.09
C ASN A 152 -28.58 7.74 -16.27
N GLY A 153 -27.81 8.82 -16.08
CA GLY A 153 -28.20 9.99 -15.29
C GLY A 153 -28.21 9.77 -13.77
N VAL A 154 -27.77 8.61 -13.29
CA VAL A 154 -27.67 8.28 -11.85
C VAL A 154 -26.26 8.59 -11.35
N PRO A 155 -26.08 9.14 -10.14
CA PRO A 155 -24.75 9.33 -9.56
C PRO A 155 -23.96 8.02 -9.50
N LEU A 156 -22.68 8.08 -9.83
CA LEU A 156 -21.80 6.91 -9.85
C LEU A 156 -21.65 6.26 -8.49
N ASN A 157 -21.85 6.98 -7.39
CA ASN A 157 -21.46 6.60 -6.04
C ASN A 157 -19.94 6.30 -5.92
N THR A 158 -19.44 6.09 -4.70
CA THR A 158 -18.00 5.88 -4.48
C THR A 158 -17.48 4.68 -5.28
N PHE A 159 -18.25 3.59 -5.37
CA PHE A 159 -17.80 2.35 -6.00
C PHE A 159 -17.54 2.49 -7.50
N HIS A 160 -18.37 3.26 -8.22
CA HIS A 160 -18.19 3.50 -9.65
C HIS A 160 -17.45 4.80 -9.98
N SER A 161 -17.05 5.60 -8.99
CA SER A 161 -16.16 6.76 -9.19
C SER A 161 -14.72 6.38 -9.59
N ALA A 162 -14.33 5.12 -9.38
CA ALA A 162 -12.99 4.63 -9.68
C ALA A 162 -12.56 4.88 -11.13
N ILE A 163 -11.41 5.53 -11.32
CA ILE A 163 -10.80 5.70 -12.64
C ILE A 163 -10.31 4.34 -13.16
N VAL A 164 -9.68 3.55 -12.31
CA VAL A 164 -9.33 2.15 -12.61
C VAL A 164 -10.04 1.21 -11.64
N ALA A 165 -10.87 0.32 -12.17
CA ALA A 165 -11.59 -0.70 -11.42
C ALA A 165 -11.13 -2.10 -11.81
N VAL A 166 -10.36 -2.74 -10.94
CA VAL A 166 -9.84 -4.10 -11.15
C VAL A 166 -10.71 -5.11 -10.43
N ASN A 167 -11.39 -5.98 -11.18
CA ASN A 167 -12.21 -7.08 -10.63
C ASN A 167 -11.63 -8.46 -10.96
N ALA A 168 -10.56 -8.51 -11.74
CA ALA A 168 -9.86 -9.72 -12.16
C ALA A 168 -8.89 -10.22 -11.08
N ASN A 169 -8.81 -11.54 -10.91
CA ASN A 169 -7.87 -12.16 -9.98
C ASN A 169 -6.45 -12.22 -10.59
N TYR A 170 -5.43 -12.34 -9.73
CA TYR A 170 -4.02 -12.42 -10.14
C TYR A 170 -3.55 -11.21 -10.95
N PHE A 171 -4.16 -10.05 -10.71
CA PHE A 171 -3.75 -8.80 -11.35
C PHE A 171 -2.42 -8.31 -10.80
N VAL A 172 -1.55 -7.81 -11.66
CA VAL A 172 -0.30 -7.17 -11.24
C VAL A 172 -0.15 -5.81 -11.91
N ALA A 173 0.27 -4.80 -11.16
CA ALA A 173 0.70 -3.53 -11.72
C ALA A 173 2.12 -3.20 -11.24
N ALA A 174 2.96 -2.66 -12.14
CA ALA A 174 4.26 -2.14 -11.75
C ALA A 174 4.62 -0.84 -12.48
N ASN A 175 5.18 0.12 -11.73
CA ASN A 175 5.60 1.42 -12.26
C ASN A 175 4.46 2.14 -13.02
N ILE A 176 3.28 2.21 -12.41
CA ILE A 176 2.11 2.92 -12.97
C ILE A 176 1.67 3.99 -11.97
N ARG A 177 1.27 5.16 -12.47
CA ARG A 177 0.58 6.18 -11.69
C ARG A 177 -0.92 6.11 -11.95
N PHE A 178 -1.70 5.83 -10.91
CA PHE A 178 -3.16 5.91 -10.92
C PHE A 178 -3.60 7.22 -10.27
N GLU A 179 -4.46 7.97 -10.93
CA GLU A 179 -4.82 9.32 -10.50
C GLU A 179 -6.31 9.61 -10.66
N ASN A 180 -6.89 10.21 -9.62
CA ASN A 180 -8.16 10.93 -9.71
C ASN A 180 -7.92 12.41 -9.36
N THR A 181 -8.12 13.29 -10.34
CA THR A 181 -7.88 14.74 -10.21
C THR A 181 -9.12 15.51 -9.76
N ALA A 182 -10.13 14.83 -9.21
CA ALA A 182 -11.27 15.53 -8.59
C ALA A 182 -10.78 16.51 -7.50
N PRO A 183 -11.42 17.69 -7.38
CA PRO A 183 -10.99 18.70 -6.43
C PRO A 183 -11.16 18.20 -4.99
N TYR A 184 -10.42 18.83 -4.07
CA TYR A 184 -10.59 18.57 -2.65
C TYR A 184 -12.03 18.91 -2.23
N PRO A 185 -12.79 17.99 -1.61
CA PRO A 185 -14.20 18.21 -1.31
C PRO A 185 -14.40 19.34 -0.28
N LEU A 186 -15.45 20.13 -0.47
CA LEU A 186 -15.84 21.16 0.49
C LEU A 186 -16.36 20.51 1.79
N VAL A 187 -16.24 21.22 2.91
CA VAL A 187 -16.73 20.72 4.20
C VAL A 187 -18.25 20.49 4.11
N GLY A 188 -18.68 19.25 4.37
CA GLY A 188 -20.08 18.85 4.32
C GLY A 188 -20.59 18.52 2.90
N GLU A 189 -19.73 18.55 1.89
CA GLU A 189 -20.08 18.16 0.53
C GLU A 189 -20.50 16.69 0.48
N LYS A 190 -21.65 16.42 -0.15
CA LYS A 190 -22.14 15.07 -0.39
C LYS A 190 -21.67 14.60 -1.77
N GLY A 191 -21.05 13.43 -1.83
CA GLY A 191 -20.64 12.81 -3.09
C GLY A 191 -19.26 13.27 -3.60
N GLY A 192 -18.45 13.92 -2.76
CA GLY A 192 -17.09 14.35 -3.10
C GLY A 192 -16.03 13.24 -3.09
N GLN A 193 -16.39 11.99 -2.75
CA GLN A 193 -15.50 10.83 -2.82
C GLN A 193 -15.02 10.62 -4.26
N ALA A 194 -13.73 10.36 -4.47
CA ALA A 194 -13.15 10.27 -5.80
C ALA A 194 -12.00 9.25 -5.86
N VAL A 195 -12.34 8.03 -6.30
CA VAL A 195 -11.43 6.89 -6.27
C VAL A 195 -10.48 6.92 -7.47
N ALA A 196 -9.17 6.81 -7.23
CA ALA A 196 -8.15 6.63 -8.28
C ALA A 196 -8.12 5.17 -8.74
N LEU A 197 -8.02 4.24 -7.79
CA LEU A 197 -8.05 2.81 -8.08
C LEU A 197 -8.92 2.06 -7.08
N ARG A 198 -9.76 1.16 -7.61
CA ARG A 198 -10.49 0.15 -6.84
C ARG A 198 -10.01 -1.25 -7.19
N ILE A 199 -9.67 -2.05 -6.19
CA ILE A 199 -9.30 -3.45 -6.35
C ILE A 199 -10.29 -4.39 -5.63
N SER A 200 -10.95 -5.24 -6.40
CA SER A 200 -11.94 -6.24 -5.94
C SER A 200 -11.55 -7.68 -6.31
N GLY A 201 -10.55 -7.84 -7.16
CA GLY A 201 -10.07 -9.13 -7.64
C GLY A 201 -9.08 -9.72 -6.65
N ASP A 202 -9.18 -11.02 -6.40
CA ASP A 202 -8.36 -11.69 -5.41
C ASP A 202 -6.91 -11.87 -5.89
N LYS A 203 -5.95 -11.83 -4.97
CA LYS A 203 -4.52 -12.05 -5.23
C LYS A 203 -3.95 -11.01 -6.20
N ALA A 204 -3.96 -9.74 -5.82
CA ALA A 204 -3.44 -8.66 -6.67
C ALA A 204 -2.20 -7.99 -6.06
N ALA A 205 -1.20 -7.69 -6.90
CA ALA A 205 0.05 -7.09 -6.46
C ALA A 205 0.34 -5.75 -7.18
N PHE A 206 0.89 -4.80 -6.44
CA PHE A 206 1.27 -3.48 -6.93
C PHE A 206 2.71 -3.18 -6.50
N TYR A 207 3.58 -2.91 -7.47
CA TYR A 207 5.02 -2.69 -7.26
C TYR A 207 5.43 -1.32 -7.77
N ASN A 208 6.03 -0.48 -6.91
CA ASN A 208 6.48 0.87 -7.29
C ASN A 208 5.37 1.71 -7.96
N CYS A 209 4.10 1.45 -7.61
CA CYS A 209 2.96 2.20 -8.14
C CYS A 209 2.74 3.46 -7.32
N SER A 210 2.10 4.45 -7.93
CA SER A 210 1.69 5.66 -7.23
C SER A 210 0.20 5.92 -7.39
N PHE A 211 -0.45 6.34 -6.30
CA PHE A 211 -1.89 6.54 -6.21
C PHE A 211 -2.15 7.97 -5.74
N TYR A 212 -2.77 8.78 -6.60
CA TYR A 212 -3.05 10.18 -6.35
C TYR A 212 -4.54 10.44 -6.31
N GLY A 213 -5.01 11.05 -5.23
CA GLY A 213 -6.39 11.46 -5.05
C GLY A 213 -6.53 12.39 -3.86
N THR A 214 -7.77 12.67 -3.49
CA THR A 214 -8.12 13.46 -2.30
C THR A 214 -8.86 12.55 -1.30
N GLN A 215 -10.19 12.58 -1.29
CA GLN A 215 -11.00 11.67 -0.50
C GLN A 215 -11.18 10.33 -1.23
N ASP A 216 -11.01 9.21 -0.49
CA ASP A 216 -11.23 7.85 -0.97
C ASP A 216 -10.28 7.43 -2.13
N THR A 217 -9.01 7.82 -2.11
CA THR A 217 -8.04 7.55 -3.20
C THR A 217 -7.93 6.08 -3.62
N LEU A 218 -7.65 5.18 -2.68
CA LEU A 218 -7.43 3.76 -2.91
C LEU A 218 -8.54 2.94 -2.24
N TYR A 219 -9.44 2.41 -3.07
CA TYR A 219 -10.49 1.51 -2.61
C TYR A 219 -10.03 0.06 -2.66
N ASP A 220 -9.35 -0.37 -1.59
CA ASP A 220 -8.95 -1.73 -1.32
C ASP A 220 -10.16 -2.57 -0.87
N HIS A 221 -11.03 -2.86 -1.84
CA HIS A 221 -12.40 -3.27 -1.59
C HIS A 221 -12.49 -4.67 -0.97
N LYS A 222 -11.86 -5.68 -1.58
CA LYS A 222 -11.83 -7.07 -1.07
C LYS A 222 -10.80 -7.92 -1.81
N GLY A 223 -10.27 -8.95 -1.15
CA GLY A 223 -9.29 -9.89 -1.70
C GLY A 223 -8.00 -9.92 -0.88
N LEU A 224 -7.07 -10.78 -1.27
CA LEU A 224 -5.68 -10.78 -0.81
C LEU A 224 -4.85 -9.84 -1.68
N HIS A 225 -4.27 -8.78 -1.11
CA HIS A 225 -3.50 -7.81 -1.89
C HIS A 225 -2.13 -7.51 -1.30
N TYR A 226 -1.18 -7.20 -2.17
CA TYR A 226 0.17 -6.81 -1.79
C TYR A 226 0.55 -5.50 -2.48
N PHE A 227 1.00 -4.52 -1.70
CA PHE A 227 1.50 -3.24 -2.18
C PHE A 227 2.94 -3.09 -1.69
N SER A 228 3.89 -2.96 -2.61
CA SER A 228 5.31 -2.90 -2.29
C SER A 228 5.94 -1.67 -2.93
N ASN A 229 6.63 -0.87 -2.12
CA ASN A 229 7.29 0.36 -2.54
C ASN A 229 6.35 1.37 -3.20
N CYS A 230 5.07 1.39 -2.80
CA CYS A 230 4.08 2.27 -3.41
C CYS A 230 4.04 3.65 -2.73
N PHE A 231 3.70 4.67 -3.51
CA PHE A 231 3.35 6.00 -3.00
C PHE A 231 1.83 6.16 -3.00
N ILE A 232 1.22 6.53 -1.88
CA ILE A 232 -0.23 6.70 -1.77
C ILE A 232 -0.53 8.05 -1.15
N GLN A 233 -1.29 8.89 -1.85
CA GLN A 233 -1.66 10.23 -1.42
C GLN A 233 -3.17 10.40 -1.27
N GLY A 234 -3.58 11.09 -0.21
CA GLY A 234 -4.95 11.60 -0.10
C GLY A 234 -5.22 12.34 1.20
N SER A 235 -6.50 12.54 1.50
CA SER A 235 -6.98 13.25 2.69
C SER A 235 -7.88 12.36 3.55
N LEU A 236 -9.20 12.35 3.31
CA LEU A 236 -10.14 11.53 4.08
C LEU A 236 -10.16 10.10 3.53
N ASP A 237 -9.95 9.12 4.41
CA ASP A 237 -10.12 7.69 4.16
C ASP A 237 -9.38 7.21 2.90
N PHE A 238 -8.18 7.76 2.66
CA PHE A 238 -7.54 7.59 1.36
C PHE A 238 -7.04 6.16 1.09
N ILE A 239 -7.03 5.29 2.11
CA ILE A 239 -6.96 3.83 1.97
C ILE A 239 -8.13 3.20 2.71
N PHE A 240 -9.09 2.61 1.99
CA PHE A 240 -10.32 2.13 2.62
C PHE A 240 -10.86 0.86 1.96
N GLY A 241 -11.70 0.13 2.69
CA GLY A 241 -12.34 -1.09 2.21
C GLY A 241 -12.17 -2.29 3.14
N ASN A 242 -12.32 -3.49 2.59
CA ASN A 242 -12.37 -4.76 3.34
C ASN A 242 -11.34 -5.78 2.83
N GLY A 243 -10.30 -5.34 2.10
CA GLY A 243 -9.18 -6.20 1.73
C GLY A 243 -8.46 -6.84 2.94
N ARG A 244 -7.77 -7.94 2.68
CA ARG A 244 -6.71 -8.47 3.54
C ARG A 244 -5.39 -8.16 2.84
N SER A 245 -4.73 -7.10 3.29
CA SER A 245 -3.71 -6.46 2.48
C SER A 245 -2.46 -6.15 3.27
N LEU A 246 -1.30 -6.40 2.65
CA LEU A 246 0.00 -6.02 3.17
C LEU A 246 0.56 -4.87 2.33
N TYR A 247 0.81 -3.75 2.99
CA TYR A 247 1.48 -2.57 2.46
C TYR A 247 2.89 -2.55 3.02
N GLN A 248 3.88 -2.82 2.19
CA GLN A 248 5.27 -2.94 2.59
C GLN A 248 6.11 -1.82 1.96
N ASN A 249 6.91 -1.14 2.78
CA ASN A 249 7.80 -0.07 2.35
C ASN A 249 7.08 1.03 1.54
N CYS A 250 5.83 1.32 1.89
CA CYS A 250 5.02 2.32 1.20
C CYS A 250 5.16 3.71 1.84
N TYR A 251 5.05 4.76 1.03
CA TYR A 251 5.01 6.14 1.48
C TYR A 251 3.56 6.65 1.45
N LEU A 252 3.02 6.99 2.61
CA LEU A 252 1.65 7.45 2.82
C LEU A 252 1.66 8.97 3.01
N ASN A 253 1.30 9.72 1.97
CA ASN A 253 1.36 11.17 1.94
C ASN A 253 -0.01 11.80 2.21
N SER A 254 -0.19 12.40 3.39
CA SER A 254 -1.39 13.19 3.69
C SER A 254 -1.35 14.52 2.93
N ILE A 255 -2.46 14.89 2.33
CA ILE A 255 -2.74 16.25 1.83
C ILE A 255 -3.94 16.87 2.54
N ALA A 256 -4.22 16.42 3.77
CA ALA A 256 -5.32 16.96 4.57
C ALA A 256 -5.14 18.46 4.79
N LYS A 257 -6.24 19.22 4.68
CA LYS A 257 -6.25 20.67 5.00
C LYS A 257 -6.45 20.95 6.49
N ARG A 258 -7.03 19.99 7.22
CA ARG A 258 -7.34 20.10 8.67
C ARG A 258 -7.06 18.78 9.36
N VAL A 259 -8.08 17.95 9.52
CA VAL A 259 -8.01 16.62 10.13
C VAL A 259 -8.61 15.61 9.17
N ALA A 260 -7.94 14.48 8.98
CA ALA A 260 -8.44 13.38 8.17
C ALA A 260 -8.01 12.02 8.75
N SER A 261 -8.19 10.95 7.99
CA SER A 261 -7.83 9.59 8.39
C SER A 261 -7.09 8.90 7.24
N VAL A 262 -5.94 8.30 7.53
CA VAL A 262 -5.17 7.51 6.55
C VAL A 262 -6.01 6.32 6.11
N THR A 263 -6.55 5.58 7.07
CA THR A 263 -7.30 4.35 6.79
C THR A 263 -8.76 4.38 7.24
N ALA A 264 -9.62 3.67 6.51
CA ALA A 264 -10.98 3.34 6.93
C ALA A 264 -11.32 1.89 6.57
N GLN A 265 -10.97 0.96 7.45
CA GLN A 265 -11.12 -0.48 7.21
C GLN A 265 -12.51 -0.98 7.67
N LYS A 266 -13.16 -1.82 6.84
CA LYS A 266 -14.59 -2.19 6.92
C LYS A 266 -14.88 -3.63 7.35
N ARG A 267 -13.98 -4.28 8.07
CA ARG A 267 -14.25 -5.61 8.64
C ARG A 267 -15.38 -5.49 9.65
N ASN A 268 -16.42 -6.32 9.51
CA ASN A 268 -17.65 -6.23 10.32
C ASN A 268 -17.85 -7.41 11.29
N THR A 269 -17.16 -8.53 11.11
CA THR A 269 -17.30 -9.70 11.99
C THR A 269 -15.94 -10.34 12.30
N ALA A 270 -15.85 -10.99 13.47
CA ALA A 270 -14.63 -11.66 13.91
C ALA A 270 -14.19 -12.81 12.98
N SER A 271 -15.14 -13.49 12.31
CA SER A 271 -14.88 -14.58 11.37
C SER A 271 -14.23 -14.16 10.06
N MET A 272 -14.23 -12.87 9.72
CA MET A 272 -13.55 -12.37 8.53
C MET A 272 -12.05 -12.23 8.81
N ASP A 273 -11.21 -12.68 7.89
CA ASP A 273 -9.75 -12.52 7.99
C ASP A 273 -9.23 -11.21 7.39
N SER A 274 -10.11 -10.30 6.95
CA SER A 274 -9.71 -9.01 6.39
C SER A 274 -8.95 -8.12 7.37
N GLY A 275 -8.22 -7.13 6.84
CA GLY A 275 -7.38 -6.24 7.64
C GLY A 275 -6.31 -5.58 6.78
N PHE A 276 -5.83 -4.42 7.21
CA PHE A 276 -4.69 -3.76 6.59
C PHE A 276 -3.48 -3.88 7.50
N SER A 277 -2.38 -4.40 6.96
CA SER A 277 -1.07 -4.42 7.63
C SER A 277 -0.12 -3.51 6.88
N PHE A 278 0.53 -2.59 7.59
CA PHE A 278 1.54 -1.67 7.06
C PHE A 278 2.88 -1.98 7.71
N THR A 279 3.88 -2.34 6.91
CA THR A 279 5.20 -2.74 7.41
C THR A 279 6.30 -1.88 6.78
N LYS A 280 7.13 -1.27 7.62
CA LYS A 280 8.23 -0.39 7.19
C LYS A 280 7.77 0.79 6.33
N CYS A 281 6.56 1.27 6.56
CA CYS A 281 6.00 2.39 5.81
C CYS A 281 6.48 3.74 6.39
N THR A 282 6.17 4.82 5.68
CA THR A 282 6.36 6.19 6.15
C THR A 282 5.04 6.95 6.05
N ILE A 283 4.67 7.71 7.09
CA ILE A 283 3.51 8.61 7.09
C ILE A 283 4.02 10.05 7.29
N SER A 284 3.74 10.93 6.33
CA SER A 284 4.07 12.36 6.40
C SER A 284 3.09 13.18 5.54
N GLY A 285 3.43 14.42 5.20
CA GLY A 285 2.64 15.30 4.35
C GLY A 285 2.14 16.54 5.09
N SER A 286 0.87 16.89 4.90
CA SER A 286 0.27 18.09 5.47
C SER A 286 -1.00 17.82 6.29
N GLY A 287 -1.37 18.80 7.10
CA GLY A 287 -2.51 18.72 8.00
C GLY A 287 -2.29 17.69 9.09
N LEU A 288 -3.38 17.26 9.70
CA LEU A 288 -3.39 16.29 10.77
C LEU A 288 -4.16 15.04 10.35
N VAL A 289 -3.72 13.87 10.79
CA VAL A 289 -4.34 12.59 10.46
C VAL A 289 -4.47 11.69 11.68
N TYR A 290 -5.59 10.97 11.72
CA TYR A 290 -5.64 9.67 12.41
C TYR A 290 -5.00 8.61 11.52
N LEU A 291 -4.30 7.65 12.12
CA LEU A 291 -3.86 6.42 11.47
C LEU A 291 -5.03 5.64 10.84
N GLY A 292 -6.19 5.69 11.50
CA GLY A 292 -7.40 5.08 10.96
C GLY A 292 -8.66 5.46 11.71
N ARG A 293 -9.79 5.24 11.04
CA ARG A 293 -11.12 5.25 11.67
C ARG A 293 -11.91 3.97 11.38
N ALA A 294 -12.63 3.49 12.39
CA ALA A 294 -13.31 2.19 12.33
C ALA A 294 -14.60 2.26 11.50
N TRP A 295 -14.48 2.05 10.17
CA TRP A 295 -15.64 2.01 9.29
C TRP A 295 -16.52 0.77 9.52
N GLY A 296 -15.91 -0.37 9.87
CA GLY A 296 -16.62 -1.57 10.31
C GLY A 296 -16.45 -1.86 11.81
N ASP A 297 -17.41 -2.57 12.40
CA ASP A 297 -17.44 -2.85 13.85
C ASP A 297 -16.30 -3.76 14.35
N HIS A 298 -15.61 -4.41 13.41
CA HIS A 298 -14.44 -5.27 13.65
C HIS A 298 -13.22 -4.78 12.86
N SER A 299 -13.16 -3.47 12.58
CA SER A 299 -12.10 -2.84 11.79
C SER A 299 -10.72 -3.26 12.28
N ARG A 300 -9.84 -3.69 11.37
CA ARG A 300 -8.50 -4.18 11.73
C ARG A 300 -7.42 -3.50 10.90
N VAL A 301 -6.52 -2.80 11.59
CA VAL A 301 -5.38 -2.09 11.00
C VAL A 301 -4.18 -2.23 11.92
N VAL A 302 -3.02 -2.60 11.36
CA VAL A 302 -1.77 -2.73 12.11
C VAL A 302 -0.67 -1.94 11.38
N PHE A 303 0.05 -1.10 12.12
CA PHE A 303 1.27 -0.45 11.66
C PHE A 303 2.48 -1.04 12.41
N SER A 304 3.46 -1.52 11.66
CA SER A 304 4.68 -2.13 12.19
C SER A 304 5.91 -1.48 11.57
N TYR A 305 6.91 -1.13 12.38
CA TYR A 305 8.16 -0.50 11.93
C TYR A 305 7.92 0.75 11.07
N THR A 306 6.81 1.45 11.27
CA THR A 306 6.41 2.58 10.42
C THR A 306 6.90 3.88 11.03
N PHE A 307 7.55 4.71 10.22
CA PHE A 307 7.89 6.08 10.61
C PHE A 307 6.63 6.96 10.52
N MET A 308 6.31 7.66 11.60
CA MET A 308 5.16 8.56 11.71
C MET A 308 5.66 9.97 12.00
N ASP A 309 5.47 10.87 11.05
CA ASP A 309 5.78 12.29 11.22
C ASP A 309 4.74 12.99 12.11
N ASN A 310 4.97 14.27 12.43
CA ASN A 310 4.15 15.07 13.35
C ASN A 310 2.72 15.37 12.83
N VAL A 311 2.41 14.94 11.61
CA VAL A 311 1.04 14.95 11.05
C VAL A 311 0.12 13.96 11.77
N VAL A 312 0.67 12.92 12.41
CA VAL A 312 -0.14 11.95 13.16
C VAL A 312 -0.54 12.54 14.51
N ILE A 313 -1.85 12.62 14.74
CA ILE A 313 -2.46 13.18 15.95
C ILE A 313 -2.14 12.28 17.17
N PRO A 314 -1.93 12.82 18.39
CA PRO A 314 -1.62 12.03 19.59
C PRO A 314 -2.58 10.86 19.87
N GLN A 315 -3.89 11.07 19.68
CA GLN A 315 -4.93 10.05 19.82
C GLN A 315 -4.69 8.84 18.92
N GLY A 316 -4.04 9.01 17.77
CA GLY A 316 -3.72 7.99 16.77
C GLY A 316 -4.94 7.50 15.99
N TRP A 317 -6.02 7.15 16.66
CA TRP A 317 -7.15 6.42 16.09
C TRP A 317 -8.50 7.04 16.41
N ASN A 318 -9.49 6.77 15.55
CA ASN A 318 -10.85 7.26 15.71
C ASN A 318 -11.86 6.10 15.69
N LYS A 319 -12.74 6.04 16.70
CA LYS A 319 -13.76 4.98 16.83
C LYS A 319 -14.95 5.12 15.89
N TRP A 320 -15.00 6.20 15.11
CA TRP A 320 -16.11 6.56 14.25
C TRP A 320 -17.43 6.65 15.03
N HIS A 321 -18.37 5.73 14.77
CA HIS A 321 -19.66 5.67 15.45
C HIS A 321 -19.73 4.56 16.53
N ILE A 322 -18.65 3.81 16.74
CA ILE A 322 -18.61 2.72 17.72
C ILE A 322 -18.60 3.33 19.13
N GLN A 323 -19.63 3.00 19.91
CA GLN A 323 -19.79 3.56 21.25
C GLN A 323 -18.70 3.07 22.20
N ARG A 324 -18.48 1.75 22.22
CA ARG A 324 -17.54 1.02 23.09
C ARG A 324 -16.54 0.20 22.25
N PRO A 325 -15.55 0.83 21.61
CA PRO A 325 -14.55 0.15 20.78
C PRO A 325 -13.75 -0.91 21.54
N GLU A 326 -13.54 -0.73 22.84
CA GLU A 326 -12.90 -1.69 23.75
C GLU A 326 -13.71 -2.98 23.96
N GLU A 327 -15.02 -2.94 23.73
CA GLU A 327 -15.91 -4.11 23.76
C GLU A 327 -16.31 -4.57 22.34
N SER A 328 -15.80 -3.90 21.31
CA SER A 328 -16.05 -4.27 19.92
C SER A 328 -14.94 -5.21 19.42
N GLY A 329 -15.02 -5.62 18.15
CA GLY A 329 -13.95 -6.41 17.52
C GLY A 329 -12.90 -5.56 16.81
N VAL A 330 -12.84 -4.26 17.07
CA VAL A 330 -11.83 -3.37 16.47
C VAL A 330 -10.46 -3.78 16.99
N TYR A 331 -9.48 -3.86 16.08
CA TYR A 331 -8.12 -4.24 16.41
C TYR A 331 -7.14 -3.30 15.70
N TYR A 332 -6.75 -2.24 16.42
CA TYR A 332 -5.84 -1.22 15.95
C TYR A 332 -4.52 -1.29 16.70
N GLY A 333 -3.48 -1.73 15.99
CA GLY A 333 -2.19 -2.07 16.58
C GLY A 333 -1.05 -1.23 16.05
N GLU A 334 -0.12 -0.87 16.92
CA GLU A 334 1.18 -0.28 16.58
C GLU A 334 2.31 -1.14 17.17
N TYR A 335 3.32 -1.43 16.34
CA TYR A 335 4.46 -2.26 16.73
C TYR A 335 5.77 -1.63 16.27
N GLN A 336 6.62 -1.23 17.22
CA GLN A 336 7.93 -0.63 16.97
C GLN A 336 7.89 0.52 15.92
N CYS A 337 6.82 1.33 15.93
CA CYS A 337 6.74 2.54 15.13
C CYS A 337 7.65 3.63 15.71
N SER A 338 8.14 4.53 14.85
CA SER A 338 9.10 5.58 15.22
C SER A 338 8.70 6.95 14.68
N GLY A 339 9.42 7.99 15.08
CA GLY A 339 9.14 9.37 14.67
C GLY A 339 8.24 10.13 15.64
N PRO A 340 8.10 11.47 15.46
CA PRO A 340 7.38 12.33 16.39
C PRO A 340 5.89 12.00 16.52
N GLY A 341 5.26 11.45 15.48
CA GLY A 341 3.87 11.01 15.47
C GLY A 341 3.62 9.65 16.14
N ALA A 342 4.67 8.88 16.43
CA ALA A 342 4.57 7.54 17.02
C ALA A 342 4.53 7.55 18.57
N ASN A 343 4.42 8.71 19.21
CA ASN A 343 4.37 8.80 20.66
C ASN A 343 3.10 8.12 21.22
N TRP A 344 3.29 7.07 22.01
CA TRP A 344 2.22 6.26 22.59
C TRP A 344 1.42 6.95 23.70
N THR A 345 2.00 7.92 24.43
CA THR A 345 1.41 8.49 25.66
C THR A 345 0.00 9.08 25.45
N GLY A 346 -0.29 9.61 24.24
CA GLY A 346 -1.58 10.22 23.92
C GLY A 346 -2.59 9.31 23.23
N ARG A 347 -2.25 8.04 22.99
CA ARG A 347 -3.10 7.11 22.23
C ARG A 347 -4.40 6.83 22.97
N VAL A 348 -5.45 6.59 22.19
CA VAL A 348 -6.72 6.09 22.73
C VAL A 348 -6.50 4.77 23.48
N HIS A 349 -7.16 4.60 24.63
CA HIS A 349 -6.94 3.46 25.53
C HIS A 349 -7.29 2.08 24.94
N TRP A 350 -8.07 2.05 23.86
CA TRP A 350 -8.49 0.83 23.15
C TRP A 350 -7.58 0.49 21.96
N ALA A 351 -6.52 1.28 21.69
CA ALA A 351 -5.47 0.89 20.77
C ALA A 351 -4.49 -0.07 21.45
N HIS A 352 -3.80 -0.88 20.65
CA HIS A 352 -2.89 -1.90 21.13
C HIS A 352 -1.43 -1.56 20.79
N GLN A 353 -0.58 -1.47 21.82
CA GLN A 353 0.86 -1.52 21.62
C GLN A 353 1.25 -2.99 21.60
N LEU A 354 1.55 -3.50 20.41
CA LEU A 354 1.69 -4.94 20.20
C LEU A 354 3.01 -5.47 20.77
N THR A 355 2.99 -6.68 21.29
CA THR A 355 4.21 -7.46 21.53
C THR A 355 4.77 -8.06 20.24
N ASP A 356 5.96 -8.66 20.31
CA ASP A 356 6.56 -9.38 19.19
C ASP A 356 5.64 -10.51 18.67
N GLU A 357 5.02 -11.26 19.59
CA GLU A 357 4.11 -12.37 19.26
C GLU A 357 2.80 -11.87 18.63
N GLU A 358 2.24 -10.78 19.14
CA GLU A 358 1.00 -10.20 18.61
C GLU A 358 1.19 -9.55 17.24
N ALA A 359 2.35 -8.94 17.01
CA ALA A 359 2.68 -8.33 15.73
C ALA A 359 3.00 -9.38 14.65
N GLN A 360 3.57 -10.52 15.04
CA GLN A 360 4.09 -11.54 14.12
C GLN A 360 3.12 -11.89 12.98
N PRO A 361 1.81 -12.15 13.18
CA PRO A 361 0.91 -12.54 12.08
C PRO A 361 0.78 -11.50 10.96
N PHE A 362 1.17 -10.25 11.20
CA PHE A 362 0.98 -9.10 10.31
C PHE A 362 2.26 -8.67 9.55
N LEU A 363 3.44 -9.19 9.90
CA LEU A 363 4.72 -8.59 9.46
C LEU A 363 5.16 -8.96 8.04
N GLY A 364 4.74 -10.11 7.52
CA GLY A 364 5.28 -10.67 6.28
C GLY A 364 4.22 -11.06 5.26
N THR A 365 4.68 -11.47 4.08
CA THR A 365 3.83 -11.88 2.95
C THR A 365 2.90 -13.05 3.27
N TYR A 366 3.23 -13.89 4.25
CA TYR A 366 2.31 -14.92 4.77
C TYR A 366 0.99 -14.33 5.31
N TYR A 367 0.98 -13.06 5.76
CA TYR A 367 -0.26 -12.37 6.13
C TYR A 367 -1.24 -12.37 4.97
N VAL A 368 -0.78 -12.33 3.72
CA VAL A 368 -1.64 -12.38 2.52
C VAL A 368 -1.49 -13.68 1.76
N GLN A 369 -1.02 -14.74 2.43
CA GLN A 369 -0.78 -16.07 1.82
C GLN A 369 0.18 -16.01 0.62
N GLY A 370 1.16 -15.10 0.67
CA GLY A 370 2.03 -14.74 -0.45
C GLY A 370 2.72 -15.91 -1.12
N ASP A 371 3.16 -16.92 -0.36
CA ASP A 371 3.87 -18.10 -0.89
C ASP A 371 3.03 -18.87 -1.94
N SER A 372 1.71 -18.73 -1.92
CA SER A 372 0.81 -19.40 -2.87
C SER A 372 0.54 -18.64 -4.17
N TRP A 373 0.90 -17.35 -4.26
CA TRP A 373 0.49 -16.53 -5.43
C TRP A 373 1.33 -15.30 -5.75
N LEU A 374 2.16 -14.81 -4.83
CA LEU A 374 3.03 -13.68 -5.10
C LEU A 374 4.17 -14.12 -6.00
N LEU A 375 4.39 -13.33 -7.04
CA LEU A 375 5.53 -13.45 -7.95
C LEU A 375 6.37 -12.19 -7.83
N ASP A 376 7.63 -12.29 -8.23
CA ASP A 376 8.54 -11.15 -8.31
C ASP A 376 7.95 -10.01 -9.17
N PRO A 377 8.37 -8.75 -8.93
CA PRO A 377 7.96 -7.63 -9.75
C PRO A 377 8.19 -7.91 -11.24
N PRO A 378 7.21 -7.60 -12.12
CA PRO A 378 7.39 -7.81 -13.56
C PRO A 378 8.45 -6.86 -14.10
N SER A 379 9.30 -7.36 -14.99
CA SER A 379 10.25 -6.53 -15.74
C SER A 379 9.50 -5.72 -16.81
N TYR A 380 9.79 -4.42 -16.89
CA TYR A 380 9.38 -3.59 -18.02
C TYR A 380 10.14 -4.00 -19.27
#